data_AF-A0A0D6LT78-F1
#
_entry.id   AF-A0A0D6LT78-F1
#
_cell.length_a   1.000
_cell.length_b   1.000
_cell.length_c   1.000
_cell.angle_alpha   90.00
_cell.angle_beta   90.00
_cell.angle_gamma   90.00
#
_symmetry.space_group_name_H-M   'P 1'
#
loop_
_entity.id
_entity.type
_entity.pdbx_description
1 polymer ?
#
loop_
_entity_poly.entity_id
_entity_poly.type
_entity_poly.pdbx_seq_one_letter_code
_entity_poly.pdbx_strand_id
1 'polypeptide(L)'
;MLNIHRTTTMAGKDFGNVERLLMDYMSVDSTTENEGQMACMVSAAQTLVDSHPEVAEQIALLFVVGEEVDHVGMQKANEFTTLQPEYLVVGEPTELKFATIQKGATTINIGIIEGGQAQNAWAESAYARIFVRVTTSVADVQKKLEDIVAGRASIEVTSYNEPVVLSNPPLPYPTDQVAFNTDLPYYSRLSSLKGKYLFGAGTIKVAHSQREFVPKSELHACKDALIALVLKLCS
;
A
#
# COMPACT_ATOMS: atom_id res chain seq x y z
N MET A 1 -5.31 6.62 1.65
CA MET A 1 -5.63 6.42 0.22
C MET A 1 -6.30 7.68 -0.33
N LEU A 2 -5.90 8.13 -1.52
CA LEU A 2 -6.52 9.25 -2.24
C LEU A 2 -7.30 8.69 -3.45
N ASN A 3 -8.60 8.97 -3.47
CA ASN A 3 -9.57 8.54 -4.48
C ASN A 3 -9.89 9.73 -5.40
N ILE A 4 -10.05 9.50 -6.70
CA ILE A 4 -10.47 10.53 -7.66
C ILE A 4 -11.76 10.04 -8.36
N HIS A 5 -12.87 10.76 -8.19
CA HIS A 5 -14.20 10.46 -8.75
C HIS A 5 -14.94 11.72 -9.22
N ARG A 6 -15.56 11.69 -10.41
CA ARG A 6 -16.61 12.66 -10.79
C ARG A 6 -17.95 12.27 -10.16
N THR A 7 -18.62 13.25 -9.56
CA THR A 7 -19.98 13.30 -8.96
C THR A 7 -20.16 13.09 -7.44
N THR A 8 -20.39 14.22 -6.78
CA THR A 8 -21.32 14.59 -5.69
C THR A 8 -21.20 14.01 -4.27
N THR A 9 -20.75 14.90 -3.38
CA THR A 9 -21.00 15.05 -1.92
C THR A 9 -20.33 14.11 -0.91
N MET A 10 -19.25 14.61 -0.29
CA MET A 10 -19.35 15.27 1.02
C MET A 10 -18.42 16.50 1.04
N ALA A 11 -19.02 17.70 0.96
CA ALA A 11 -18.32 18.96 1.15
C ALA A 11 -18.10 19.19 2.65
N GLY A 12 -16.88 18.96 3.14
CA GLY A 12 -16.42 19.40 4.45
C GLY A 12 -15.54 20.64 4.29
N LYS A 13 -16.09 21.83 4.50
CA LYS A 13 -15.44 23.14 4.31
C LYS A 13 -14.49 23.56 5.44
N ASP A 14 -13.86 22.64 6.18
CA ASP A 14 -12.96 23.03 7.27
C ASP A 14 -11.87 21.99 7.57
N PHE A 15 -10.81 21.92 6.73
CA PHE A 15 -9.56 21.26 7.12
C PHE A 15 -8.45 22.27 7.49
N GLY A 16 -8.76 23.56 7.59
CA GLY A 16 -7.76 24.61 7.85
C GLY A 16 -7.02 24.45 9.18
N ASN A 17 -7.65 23.85 10.18
CA ASN A 17 -6.99 23.47 11.44
C ASN A 17 -6.29 22.11 11.39
N VAL A 18 -6.68 21.20 10.50
CA VAL A 18 -6.16 19.83 10.47
C VAL A 18 -4.77 19.78 9.85
N GLU A 19 -4.52 20.51 8.76
CA GLU A 19 -3.18 20.58 8.16
C GLU A 19 -2.17 21.18 9.14
N ARG A 20 -2.50 22.32 9.75
CA ARG A 20 -1.63 22.96 10.73
C ARG A 20 -1.42 22.08 11.94
N LEU A 21 -2.47 21.45 12.49
CA LEU A 21 -2.35 20.56 13.64
C LEU A 21 -1.54 19.30 13.30
N LEU A 22 -1.72 18.69 12.13
CA LEU A 22 -0.94 17.53 11.68
C LEU A 22 0.52 17.91 11.43
N MET A 23 0.79 19.02 10.74
CA MET A 23 2.16 19.49 10.48
C MET A 23 2.86 19.97 11.75
N ASP A 24 2.12 20.58 12.69
CA ASP A 24 2.63 20.97 14.00
C ASP A 24 2.81 19.73 14.92
N TYR A 25 2.00 18.67 14.78
CA TYR A 25 2.22 17.38 15.48
C TYR A 25 3.42 16.63 14.90
N MET A 26 3.64 16.77 13.59
CA MET A 26 4.82 16.31 12.85
C MET A 26 6.01 17.29 12.95
N SER A 27 6.03 18.20 13.94
CA SER A 27 7.15 19.15 14.17
C SER A 27 8.44 18.49 14.65
N VAL A 28 8.44 17.18 14.90
CA VAL A 28 9.66 16.40 15.07
C VAL A 28 10.26 16.22 13.67
N ASP A 29 11.58 16.23 13.49
CA ASP A 29 12.25 16.13 12.17
C ASP A 29 11.93 14.85 11.37
N SER A 30 11.01 14.01 11.87
CA SER A 30 10.51 12.76 11.34
C SER A 30 9.10 12.42 11.84
N THR A 31 8.35 11.65 11.04
CA THR A 31 7.08 11.00 11.42
C THR A 31 7.10 9.51 11.03
N THR A 32 6.09 8.74 11.45
CA THR A 32 5.90 7.35 11.06
C THR A 32 5.43 7.24 9.61
N GLU A 33 5.59 6.06 9.02
CA GLU A 33 5.19 5.75 7.65
C GLU A 33 3.75 6.17 7.36
N ASN A 34 2.80 5.61 8.13
CA ASN A 34 1.38 5.77 7.91
C ASN A 34 0.89 7.21 8.18
N GLU A 35 1.35 7.83 9.26
CA GLU A 35 0.98 9.21 9.60
C GLU A 35 1.54 10.22 8.60
N GLY A 36 2.77 10.00 8.14
CA GLY A 36 3.42 10.82 7.13
C GLY A 36 2.68 10.80 5.79
N GLN A 37 2.28 9.62 5.32
CA GLN A 37 1.51 9.52 4.06
C GLN A 37 0.13 10.17 4.19
N MET A 38 -0.55 9.93 5.31
CA MET A 38 -1.86 10.55 5.57
C MET A 38 -1.75 12.08 5.56
N ALA A 39 -0.74 12.64 6.22
CA ALA A 39 -0.57 14.09 6.26
C ALA A 39 -0.26 14.68 4.87
N CYS A 40 0.54 14.00 4.05
CA CYS A 40 0.78 14.41 2.66
C CYS A 40 -0.52 14.45 1.85
N MET A 41 -1.35 13.40 1.97
CA MET A 41 -2.62 13.33 1.25
C MET A 41 -3.62 14.41 1.71
N VAL A 42 -3.74 14.62 3.03
CA VAL A 42 -4.63 15.65 3.59
C VAL A 42 -4.16 17.05 3.18
N SER A 43 -2.86 17.35 3.29
CA SER A 43 -2.30 18.64 2.90
C SER A 43 -2.43 18.89 1.39
N ALA A 44 -2.23 17.86 0.55
CA ALA A 44 -2.47 17.96 -0.88
C ALA A 44 -3.94 18.24 -1.20
N ALA A 45 -4.86 17.53 -0.55
CA ALA A 45 -6.30 17.75 -0.71
C ALA A 45 -6.71 19.16 -0.26
N GLN A 46 -6.22 19.65 0.88
CA GLN A 46 -6.49 21.00 1.36
C GLN A 46 -5.95 22.06 0.39
N THR A 47 -4.72 21.88 -0.10
CA THR A 47 -4.15 22.78 -1.12
C THR A 47 -5.02 22.82 -2.38
N LEU A 48 -5.56 21.67 -2.81
CA LEU A 48 -6.47 21.59 -3.95
C LEU A 48 -7.82 22.25 -3.68
N VAL A 49 -8.38 22.14 -2.47
CA VAL A 49 -9.60 22.85 -2.08
C VAL A 49 -9.41 24.36 -2.20
N ASP A 50 -8.25 24.87 -1.75
CA ASP A 50 -7.98 26.30 -1.73
C ASP A 50 -7.62 26.87 -3.11
N SER A 51 -6.91 26.09 -3.94
CA SER A 51 -6.37 26.57 -5.22
C SER A 51 -7.15 26.11 -6.46
N HIS A 52 -7.84 24.96 -6.39
CA HIS A 52 -8.52 24.31 -7.51
C HIS A 52 -9.84 23.64 -7.06
N PRO A 53 -10.83 24.40 -6.54
CA PRO A 53 -12.03 23.85 -5.91
C PRO A 53 -12.83 22.89 -6.82
N GLU A 54 -12.92 23.14 -8.12
CA GLU A 54 -13.60 22.25 -9.07
C GLU A 54 -12.88 20.89 -9.24
N VAL A 55 -11.56 20.87 -9.06
CA VAL A 55 -10.78 19.61 -9.04
C VAL A 55 -10.95 18.92 -7.69
N ALA A 56 -11.01 19.68 -6.59
CA ALA A 56 -11.21 19.14 -5.26
C ALA A 56 -12.59 18.47 -5.07
N GLU A 57 -13.62 18.92 -5.80
CA GLU A 57 -14.92 18.23 -5.84
C GLU A 57 -14.85 16.85 -6.49
N GLN A 58 -13.78 16.57 -7.24
CA GLN A 58 -13.55 15.30 -7.91
C GLN A 58 -12.64 14.36 -7.12
N ILE A 59 -12.27 14.67 -5.87
CA ILE A 59 -11.41 13.81 -5.05
C ILE A 59 -12.10 13.40 -3.75
N ALA A 60 -11.68 12.28 -3.20
CA ALA A 60 -12.06 11.78 -1.90
C ALA A 60 -10.84 11.18 -1.19
N LEU A 61 -10.85 11.19 0.13
CA LEU A 61 -9.85 10.49 0.94
C LEU A 61 -10.49 9.26 1.58
N LEU A 62 -9.79 8.13 1.51
CA LEU A 62 -10.17 6.90 2.18
C LEU A 62 -9.04 6.50 3.13
N PHE A 63 -9.35 6.46 4.41
CA PHE A 63 -8.49 5.94 5.46
C PHE A 63 -9.13 4.66 6.01
N VAL A 64 -8.35 3.60 6.06
CA VAL A 64 -8.78 2.26 6.46
C VAL A 64 -7.93 1.79 7.63
N VAL A 65 -8.45 0.81 8.37
CA VAL A 65 -7.78 0.20 9.52
C VAL A 65 -7.46 -1.26 9.23
N GLY A 66 -6.48 -1.80 9.95
CA GLY A 66 -6.14 -3.23 9.89
C GLY A 66 -5.27 -3.65 8.71
N GLU A 67 -4.71 -2.71 7.93
CA GLU A 67 -3.79 -3.00 6.82
C GLU A 67 -2.67 -3.97 7.26
N GLU A 68 -2.02 -3.67 8.39
CA GLU A 68 -0.90 -4.44 8.93
C GLU A 68 -1.26 -5.83 9.51
N VAL A 69 -2.55 -6.19 9.55
CA VAL A 69 -3.02 -7.38 10.29
C VAL A 69 -3.91 -8.27 9.41
N ASP A 70 -5.01 -7.74 8.89
CA ASP A 70 -6.06 -8.52 8.24
C ASP A 70 -6.72 -7.83 7.04
N HIS A 71 -6.34 -6.58 6.74
CA HIS A 71 -6.91 -5.74 5.69
C HIS A 71 -8.43 -5.56 5.80
N VAL A 72 -9.00 -5.71 7.00
CA VAL A 72 -10.47 -5.67 7.22
C VAL A 72 -11.07 -4.34 6.79
N GLY A 73 -10.34 -3.24 6.97
CA GLY A 73 -10.79 -1.91 6.58
C GLY A 73 -10.97 -1.78 5.07
N MET A 74 -10.03 -2.27 4.26
CA MET A 74 -10.17 -2.28 2.80
C MET A 74 -11.28 -3.25 2.35
N GLN A 75 -11.36 -4.43 2.96
CA GLN A 75 -12.43 -5.38 2.66
C GLN A 75 -13.81 -4.77 2.91
N LYS A 76 -13.97 -4.06 4.04
CA LYS A 76 -15.20 -3.34 4.37
C LYS A 76 -15.44 -2.16 3.44
N ALA A 77 -14.38 -1.48 2.99
CA ALA A 77 -14.50 -0.35 2.07
C ALA A 77 -15.13 -0.73 0.72
N ASN A 78 -15.03 -2.00 0.32
CA ASN A 78 -15.70 -2.50 -0.88
C ASN A 78 -17.23 -2.45 -0.82
N GLU A 79 -17.82 -2.37 0.38
CA GLU A 79 -19.27 -2.22 0.55
C GLU A 79 -19.76 -0.80 0.24
N PHE A 80 -18.86 0.20 0.19
CA PHE A 80 -19.21 1.57 -0.21
C PHE A 80 -19.36 1.67 -1.73
N THR A 81 -20.57 1.41 -2.22
CA THR A 81 -20.91 1.46 -3.65
C THR A 81 -21.03 2.88 -4.20
N THR A 82 -21.22 3.88 -3.33
CA THR A 82 -21.28 5.30 -3.72
C THR A 82 -19.94 5.82 -4.23
N LEU A 83 -18.82 5.31 -3.73
CA LEU A 83 -17.49 5.70 -4.17
C LEU A 83 -17.04 4.76 -5.30
N GLN A 84 -16.97 5.26 -6.54
CA GLN A 84 -16.49 4.49 -7.70
C GLN A 84 -15.30 5.20 -8.37
N PRO A 85 -14.13 5.24 -7.72
CA PRO A 85 -12.98 5.97 -8.24
C PRO A 85 -12.56 5.43 -9.61
N GLU A 86 -12.17 6.33 -10.50
CA GLU A 86 -11.51 5.96 -11.76
C GLU A 86 -10.02 5.69 -11.54
N TYR A 87 -9.44 6.38 -10.56
CA TYR A 87 -8.05 6.27 -10.16
C TYR A 87 -7.93 6.05 -8.66
N LEU A 88 -6.99 5.20 -8.25
CA LEU A 88 -6.66 4.94 -6.85
C LEU A 88 -5.19 5.22 -6.59
N VAL A 89 -4.90 6.02 -5.56
CA VAL A 89 -3.53 6.28 -5.10
C VAL A 89 -3.38 5.79 -3.66
N VAL A 90 -2.47 4.84 -3.46
CA VAL A 90 -2.09 4.32 -2.14
C VAL A 90 -0.76 4.96 -1.74
N GLY A 91 -0.71 5.40 -0.49
CA GLY A 91 0.43 6.10 0.07
C GLY A 91 1.29 5.10 0.82
N GLU A 92 2.51 4.89 0.37
CA GLU A 92 3.49 3.99 1.01
C GLU A 92 4.91 4.54 0.82
N PRO A 93 5.89 4.17 1.65
CA PRO A 93 7.22 4.74 1.68
C PRO A 93 8.06 4.18 0.53
N THR A 94 7.91 4.85 -0.61
CA THR A 94 8.45 4.46 -1.91
C THR A 94 9.65 5.31 -2.33
N GLU A 95 10.26 6.05 -1.41
CA GLU A 95 11.39 6.95 -1.65
C GLU A 95 11.07 7.99 -2.73
N LEU A 96 9.82 8.48 -2.77
CA LEU A 96 9.30 9.40 -3.79
C LEU A 96 9.39 8.85 -5.23
N LYS A 97 9.27 7.53 -5.39
CA LYS A 97 9.20 6.86 -6.70
C LYS A 97 7.84 6.18 -6.85
N PHE A 98 7.22 6.31 -8.01
CA PHE A 98 6.00 5.57 -8.28
C PHE A 98 6.32 4.09 -8.46
N ALA A 99 5.70 3.22 -7.68
CA ALA A 99 5.95 1.80 -7.83
C ALA A 99 5.29 1.26 -9.12
N THR A 100 5.98 0.38 -9.84
CA THR A 100 5.48 -0.24 -11.09
C THR A 100 4.87 -1.62 -10.84
N ILE A 101 5.31 -2.30 -9.78
CA ILE A 101 4.81 -3.61 -9.38
C ILE A 101 5.07 -3.81 -7.89
N GLN A 102 4.14 -4.48 -7.21
CA GLN A 102 4.32 -4.98 -5.86
C GLN A 102 5.14 -6.27 -5.83
N LYS A 103 5.70 -6.61 -4.66
CA LYS A 103 6.39 -7.87 -4.40
C LYS A 103 7.72 -8.11 -5.16
N GLY A 104 8.16 -7.22 -6.07
CA GLY A 104 9.50 -7.25 -6.66
C GLY A 104 9.87 -8.54 -7.40
N ALA A 105 10.85 -9.29 -6.88
CA ALA A 105 11.23 -10.62 -7.37
C ALA A 105 10.57 -11.73 -6.55
N THR A 106 10.28 -12.87 -7.19
CA THR A 106 9.78 -14.03 -6.44
C THR A 106 10.88 -14.53 -5.51
N THR A 107 10.66 -14.42 -4.20
CA THR A 107 11.61 -14.86 -3.16
C THR A 107 10.94 -15.83 -2.19
N ILE A 108 11.71 -16.75 -1.64
CA ILE A 108 11.26 -17.69 -0.61
C ILE A 108 12.05 -17.44 0.66
N ASN A 109 11.36 -17.28 1.77
CA ASN A 109 11.94 -17.24 3.11
C ASN A 109 11.44 -18.44 3.92
N ILE A 110 12.35 -19.23 4.48
CA ILE A 110 11.98 -20.28 5.44
C ILE A 110 12.15 -19.68 6.83
N GLY A 111 11.06 -19.19 7.40
CA GLY A 111 11.09 -18.46 8.67
C GLY A 111 11.19 -19.38 9.88
N ILE A 112 10.64 -20.60 9.79
CA ILE A 112 10.61 -21.58 10.87
C ILE A 112 10.87 -22.97 10.30
N ILE A 113 11.71 -23.75 10.97
CA ILE A 113 11.89 -25.18 10.75
C ILE A 113 12.00 -25.84 12.12
N GLU A 114 11.13 -26.79 12.43
CA GLU A 114 11.11 -27.50 13.70
C GLU A 114 10.79 -28.98 13.49
N GLY A 115 11.31 -29.83 14.38
CA GLY A 115 11.05 -31.27 14.35
C GLY A 115 11.95 -32.05 15.31
N GLY A 116 11.53 -33.27 15.62
CA GLY A 116 12.24 -34.16 16.55
C GLY A 116 11.92 -33.91 18.03
N GLN A 117 12.08 -34.96 18.84
CA GLN A 117 11.74 -34.95 20.28
C GLN A 117 12.96 -35.25 21.17
N ALA A 118 13.97 -35.95 20.64
CA ALA A 118 15.22 -36.25 21.35
C ALA A 118 16.34 -36.59 20.36
N GLN A 119 17.61 -36.40 20.76
CA GLN A 119 18.79 -36.67 19.93
C GLN A 119 18.94 -38.16 19.56
N ASN A 120 18.40 -39.05 20.40
CA ASN A 120 18.46 -40.50 20.25
C ASN A 120 17.15 -41.13 19.74
N ALA A 121 16.22 -40.32 19.22
CA ALA A 121 14.94 -40.79 18.73
C ALA A 121 14.69 -40.32 17.28
N TRP A 122 13.95 -41.12 16.52
CA TRP A 122 13.48 -40.71 15.20
C TRP A 122 12.39 -39.66 15.38
N ALA A 123 12.37 -38.63 14.53
CA ALA A 123 11.36 -37.59 14.60
C ALA A 123 10.00 -38.17 14.13
N GLU A 124 8.98 -38.06 14.99
CA GLU A 124 7.59 -38.41 14.62
C GLU A 124 6.99 -37.39 13.65
N SER A 125 7.33 -36.12 13.82
CA SER A 125 6.91 -35.03 12.94
C SER A 125 7.99 -33.95 12.82
N ALA A 126 7.93 -33.24 11.70
CA ALA A 126 8.67 -32.03 11.44
C ALA A 126 7.82 -31.12 10.56
N TYR A 127 7.98 -29.81 10.70
CA TYR A 127 7.29 -28.83 9.88
C TYR A 127 8.20 -27.64 9.57
N ALA A 128 7.87 -26.94 8.50
CA ALA A 128 8.48 -25.67 8.15
C ALA A 128 7.39 -24.66 7.83
N ARG A 129 7.58 -23.40 8.25
CA ARG A 129 6.76 -22.27 7.77
C ARG A 129 7.56 -21.47 6.78
N ILE A 130 7.07 -21.42 5.56
CA ILE A 130 7.67 -20.68 4.46
C ILE A 130 6.80 -19.46 4.14
N PHE A 131 7.45 -18.36 3.79
CA PHE A 131 6.82 -17.18 3.21
C PHE A 131 7.33 -17.03 1.78
N VAL A 132 6.42 -17.05 0.81
CA VAL A 132 6.77 -16.85 -0.59
C VAL A 132 6.23 -15.49 -1.02
N ARG A 133 7.14 -14.62 -1.44
CA ARG A 133 6.78 -13.39 -2.14
C ARG A 133 6.54 -13.74 -3.59
N VAL A 134 5.29 -13.62 -4.06
CA VAL A 134 4.87 -14.08 -5.39
C VAL A 134 4.80 -12.91 -6.36
N THR A 135 5.47 -13.02 -7.51
CA THR A 135 5.43 -11.98 -8.57
C THR A 135 4.91 -12.51 -9.91
N THR A 136 4.66 -13.81 -9.98
CA THR A 136 3.99 -14.49 -11.09
C THR A 136 2.50 -14.64 -10.78
N SER A 137 2.01 -15.86 -10.50
CA SER A 137 0.70 -16.10 -9.90
C SER A 137 0.82 -16.98 -8.66
N VAL A 138 -0.16 -16.89 -7.76
CA VAL A 138 -0.24 -17.78 -6.58
C VAL A 138 -0.40 -19.24 -7.04
N ALA A 139 -1.21 -19.47 -8.08
CA ALA A 139 -1.44 -20.79 -8.64
C ALA A 139 -0.14 -21.47 -9.14
N ASP A 140 0.74 -20.72 -9.82
CA ASP A 140 2.02 -21.25 -10.30
C ASP A 140 2.93 -21.65 -9.14
N VAL A 141 2.94 -20.86 -8.06
CA VAL A 141 3.75 -21.15 -6.88
C VAL A 141 3.20 -22.36 -6.12
N GLN A 142 1.88 -22.44 -5.94
CA GLN A 142 1.24 -23.60 -5.32
C GLN A 142 1.56 -24.88 -6.09
N LYS A 143 1.37 -24.87 -7.41
CA LYS A 143 1.71 -26.01 -8.26
C LYS A 143 3.18 -26.43 -8.12
N LYS A 144 4.11 -25.46 -8.14
CA LYS A 144 5.54 -25.76 -7.93
C LYS A 144 5.82 -26.37 -6.56
N LEU A 145 5.17 -25.88 -5.50
CA LEU A 145 5.32 -26.44 -4.15
C LEU A 145 4.76 -27.86 -4.08
N GLU A 146 3.60 -28.11 -4.69
CA GLU A 146 3.00 -29.45 -4.79
C GLU A 146 3.93 -30.41 -5.54
N ASP A 147 4.49 -29.99 -6.68
CA ASP A 147 5.44 -30.76 -7.49
C ASP A 147 6.72 -31.08 -6.69
N ILE A 148 7.24 -30.12 -5.92
CA ILE A 148 8.42 -30.31 -5.06
C ILE A 148 8.11 -31.27 -3.92
N VAL A 149 6.98 -31.10 -3.24
CA VAL A 149 6.59 -31.93 -2.10
C VAL A 149 6.31 -33.35 -2.56
N ALA A 150 5.67 -33.53 -3.72
CA ALA A 150 5.41 -34.82 -4.35
C ALA A 150 4.77 -35.84 -3.38
N GLY A 151 3.83 -35.38 -2.55
CA GLY A 151 3.12 -36.20 -1.56
C GLY A 151 3.95 -36.60 -0.33
N ARG A 152 5.18 -36.10 -0.16
CA ARG A 152 6.05 -36.41 1.00
C ARG A 152 5.68 -35.65 2.27
N ALA A 153 4.89 -34.61 2.15
CA ALA A 153 4.39 -33.79 3.26
C ALA A 153 3.00 -33.22 2.88
N SER A 154 2.24 -32.76 3.88
CA SER A 154 1.07 -31.92 3.67
C SER A 154 1.49 -30.46 3.51
N ILE A 155 0.77 -29.72 2.67
CA ILE A 155 0.93 -28.26 2.51
C ILE A 155 -0.34 -27.60 3.02
N GLU A 156 -0.21 -26.66 3.94
CA GLU A 156 -1.30 -25.80 4.42
C GLU A 156 -0.99 -24.35 4.03
N VAL A 157 -1.90 -23.72 3.28
CA VAL A 157 -1.78 -22.32 2.88
C VAL A 157 -2.62 -21.47 3.83
N THR A 158 -1.97 -20.63 4.63
CA THR A 158 -2.64 -19.81 5.64
C THR A 158 -3.19 -18.50 5.10
N SER A 159 -2.50 -17.89 4.12
CA SER A 159 -2.92 -16.67 3.45
C SER A 159 -2.23 -16.54 2.10
N TYR A 160 -2.87 -15.85 1.16
CA TYR A 160 -2.28 -15.53 -0.14
C TYR A 160 -2.97 -14.31 -0.75
N ASN A 161 -2.28 -13.66 -1.68
CA ASN A 161 -2.82 -12.64 -2.54
C ASN A 161 -1.99 -12.53 -3.81
N GLU A 162 -2.61 -12.13 -4.92
CA GLU A 162 -1.91 -11.94 -6.19
C GLU A 162 -1.00 -10.69 -6.16
N PRO A 163 0.07 -10.62 -6.97
CA PRO A 163 0.83 -9.39 -7.16
C PRO A 163 -0.02 -8.36 -7.91
N VAL A 164 0.13 -7.08 -7.55
CA VAL A 164 -0.52 -5.98 -8.27
C VAL A 164 0.50 -5.27 -9.14
N VAL A 165 0.26 -5.29 -10.45
CA VAL A 165 0.97 -4.45 -11.42
C VAL A 165 0.35 -3.06 -11.37
N LEU A 166 1.16 -2.02 -11.23
CA LEU A 166 0.72 -0.64 -11.04
C LEU A 166 0.82 0.16 -12.34
N SER A 167 0.12 1.29 -12.38
CA SER A 167 0.14 2.21 -13.52
C SER A 167 1.39 3.08 -13.49
N ASN A 168 2.00 3.29 -14.65
CA ASN A 168 3.05 4.30 -14.80
C ASN A 168 2.46 5.70 -14.59
N PRO A 169 3.15 6.60 -13.87
CA PRO A 169 2.66 7.95 -13.67
C PRO A 169 2.58 8.71 -15.01
N PRO A 170 1.56 9.55 -15.23
CA PRO A 170 1.44 10.38 -16.44
C PRO A 170 2.38 11.60 -16.43
N LEU A 171 3.32 11.64 -15.48
CA LEU A 171 4.26 12.72 -15.20
C LEU A 171 5.67 12.12 -15.06
N PRO A 172 6.75 12.88 -15.32
CA PRO A 172 8.12 12.38 -15.37
C PRO A 172 8.71 12.14 -13.96
N TYR A 173 7.99 11.40 -13.12
CA TYR A 173 8.48 10.94 -11.82
C TYR A 173 9.31 9.66 -11.98
N PRO A 174 10.33 9.47 -11.13
CA PRO A 174 11.05 8.20 -11.10
C PRO A 174 10.10 7.06 -10.71
N THR A 175 10.44 5.87 -11.18
CA THR A 175 9.69 4.64 -10.90
C THR A 175 10.60 3.55 -10.36
N ASP A 176 10.06 2.62 -9.58
CA ASP A 176 10.80 1.47 -9.04
C ASP A 176 9.88 0.28 -8.79
N GLN A 177 10.46 -0.88 -8.48
CA GLN A 177 9.69 -2.02 -7.97
C GLN A 177 9.72 -1.98 -6.44
N VAL A 178 8.59 -2.33 -5.81
CA VAL A 178 8.53 -2.44 -4.35
C VAL A 178 8.43 -3.89 -3.92
N ALA A 179 9.01 -4.19 -2.77
CA ALA A 179 9.08 -5.54 -2.23
C ALA A 179 8.15 -5.74 -1.01
N PHE A 180 7.05 -4.99 -0.93
CA PHE A 180 6.06 -5.08 0.14
C PHE A 180 4.64 -5.20 -0.43
N ASN A 181 3.70 -5.51 0.46
CA ASN A 181 2.28 -5.62 0.16
C ASN A 181 1.54 -4.36 0.63
N THR A 182 0.29 -4.20 0.23
CA THR A 182 -0.58 -3.10 0.67
C THR A 182 -2.04 -3.59 0.71
N ASP A 183 -2.98 -2.70 0.93
CA ASP A 183 -4.42 -2.94 0.73
C ASP A 183 -4.89 -3.14 -0.73
N LEU A 184 -4.14 -2.70 -1.76
CA LEU A 184 -4.57 -2.80 -3.17
C LEU A 184 -5.14 -4.16 -3.62
N PRO A 185 -4.53 -5.31 -3.28
CA PRO A 185 -5.04 -6.63 -3.65
C PRO A 185 -6.43 -6.94 -3.08
N TYR A 186 -6.83 -6.27 -2.00
CA TYR A 186 -8.11 -6.47 -1.31
C TYR A 186 -9.21 -5.52 -1.82
N TYR A 187 -8.89 -4.61 -2.72
CA TYR A 187 -9.88 -3.76 -3.37
C TYR A 187 -10.62 -4.53 -4.47
N SER A 188 -11.91 -4.81 -4.28
CA SER A 188 -12.69 -5.71 -5.13
C SER A 188 -12.88 -5.22 -6.58
N ARG A 189 -12.66 -3.92 -6.80
CA ARG A 189 -12.85 -3.21 -8.08
C ARG A 189 -11.52 -2.81 -8.71
N LEU A 190 -10.41 -3.43 -8.31
CA LEU A 190 -9.08 -3.13 -8.81
C LEU A 190 -8.95 -3.23 -10.34
N SER A 191 -9.72 -4.10 -10.98
CA SER A 191 -9.72 -4.30 -12.43
C SER A 191 -10.52 -3.24 -13.20
N SER A 192 -11.43 -2.51 -12.55
CA SER A 192 -12.20 -1.43 -13.19
C SER A 192 -11.50 -0.06 -13.15
N LEU A 193 -10.41 0.06 -12.39
CA LEU A 193 -9.64 1.30 -12.31
C LEU A 193 -8.94 1.59 -13.64
N LYS A 194 -9.03 2.85 -14.09
CA LYS A 194 -8.22 3.38 -15.20
C LYS A 194 -6.75 3.51 -14.81
N GLY A 195 -6.47 3.77 -13.53
CA GLY A 195 -5.10 3.77 -13.01
C GLY A 195 -5.02 3.48 -11.52
N LYS A 196 -3.95 2.80 -11.12
CA LYS A 196 -3.65 2.46 -9.73
C LYS A 196 -2.19 2.79 -9.44
N TYR A 197 -1.97 3.65 -8.47
CA TYR A 197 -0.68 4.23 -8.15
C TYR A 197 -0.30 3.91 -6.72
N LEU A 198 0.99 3.72 -6.50
CA LEU A 198 1.57 3.52 -5.19
C LEU A 198 2.75 4.48 -5.06
N PHE A 199 2.66 5.45 -4.16
CA PHE A 199 3.60 6.55 -4.10
C PHE A 199 3.56 7.22 -2.73
N GLY A 200 4.72 7.60 -2.21
CA GLY A 200 4.82 8.24 -0.91
C GLY A 200 6.24 8.57 -0.48
N ALA A 201 6.34 9.34 0.62
CA ALA A 201 7.58 9.77 1.21
C ALA A 201 8.20 8.70 2.12
N GLY A 202 9.51 8.71 2.31
CA GLY A 202 10.20 7.81 3.21
C GLY A 202 10.55 6.48 2.56
N THR A 203 11.21 5.60 3.32
CA THR A 203 11.72 4.32 2.85
C THR A 203 11.20 3.16 3.69
N ILE A 204 10.72 2.11 3.01
CA ILE A 204 10.36 0.85 3.66
C ILE A 204 11.53 0.22 4.45
N LYS A 205 12.78 0.60 4.17
CA LYS A 205 13.98 0.02 4.80
C LYS A 205 14.06 0.26 6.31
N VAL A 206 13.33 1.25 6.82
CA VAL A 206 13.28 1.58 8.25
C VAL A 206 11.87 1.47 8.85
N ALA A 207 10.88 1.06 8.04
CA ALA A 207 9.53 0.78 8.49
C ALA A 207 9.52 -0.33 9.55
N HIS A 208 8.59 -0.23 10.51
CA HIS A 208 8.42 -1.17 11.61
C HIS A 208 9.70 -1.40 12.44
N SER A 209 10.55 -0.38 12.53
CA SER A 209 11.80 -0.43 13.27
C SER A 209 11.84 0.66 14.33
N GLN A 210 12.73 0.51 15.32
CA GLN A 210 12.96 1.56 16.32
C GLN A 210 13.49 2.88 15.73
N ARG A 211 13.92 2.87 14.47
CA ARG A 211 14.44 4.03 13.73
C ARG A 211 13.51 4.45 12.60
N GLU A 212 12.23 4.11 12.69
CA GLU A 212 11.24 4.54 11.70
C GLU A 212 11.19 6.06 11.62
N PHE A 213 11.31 6.58 10.40
CA PHE A 213 11.33 8.02 10.15
C PHE A 213 10.99 8.33 8.70
N VAL A 214 10.27 9.44 8.48
CA VAL A 214 10.05 10.04 7.16
C VAL A 214 10.58 11.48 7.15
N PRO A 215 11.52 11.85 6.24
CA PRO A 215 12.05 13.21 6.20
C PRO A 215 10.99 14.25 5.86
N LYS A 216 10.96 15.37 6.58
CA LYS A 216 10.04 16.48 6.31
C LYS A 216 10.12 17.02 4.88
N SER A 217 11.31 17.10 4.30
CA SER A 217 11.50 17.51 2.90
C SER A 217 10.81 16.56 1.92
N GLU A 218 10.79 15.26 2.23
CA GLU A 218 10.10 14.28 1.40
C GLU A 218 8.58 14.38 1.58
N LEU A 219 8.07 14.71 2.77
CA LEU A 219 6.63 14.97 2.96
C LEU A 219 6.15 16.13 2.06
N HIS A 220 6.93 17.23 2.01
CA HIS A 220 6.62 18.34 1.11
C HIS A 220 6.66 17.95 -0.37
N ALA A 221 7.70 17.22 -0.79
CA ALA A 221 7.80 16.73 -2.17
C ALA A 221 6.68 15.75 -2.53
N CYS A 222 6.27 14.88 -1.61
CA CYS A 222 5.16 13.95 -1.76
C CYS A 222 3.85 14.72 -1.98
N LYS A 223 3.57 15.71 -1.13
CA LYS A 223 2.41 16.60 -1.28
C LYS A 223 2.37 17.24 -2.69
N ASP A 224 3.47 17.84 -3.11
CA ASP A 224 3.54 18.53 -4.41
C ASP A 224 3.35 17.56 -5.59
N ALA A 225 3.90 16.35 -5.49
CA ALA A 225 3.72 15.31 -6.50
C ALA A 225 2.27 14.78 -6.56
N LEU A 226 1.61 14.63 -5.42
CA LEU A 226 0.19 14.27 -5.36
C LEU A 226 -0.70 15.33 -6.00
N ILE A 227 -0.45 16.62 -5.72
CA ILE A 227 -1.17 17.73 -6.35
C ILE A 227 -1.01 17.68 -7.88
N ALA A 228 0.23 17.55 -8.37
CA ALA A 228 0.51 17.50 -9.80
C ALA A 228 -0.17 16.29 -10.46
N LEU A 229 -0.12 15.12 -9.82
CA LEU A 229 -0.79 13.92 -10.29
C LEU A 229 -2.30 14.13 -10.40
N VAL A 230 -2.95 14.65 -9.36
CA VAL A 230 -4.40 14.90 -9.36
C VAL A 230 -4.78 15.86 -10.47
N LEU A 231 -4.08 17.00 -10.60
CA LEU A 231 -4.34 17.98 -11.66
C LEU A 231 -4.23 17.35 -13.06
N LYS A 232 -3.29 16.42 -13.25
CA LYS A 232 -3.09 15.71 -14.52
C LYS A 232 -4.16 14.65 -14.80
N LEU A 233 -4.68 14.00 -13.77
CA LEU A 233 -5.70 12.95 -13.90
C LEU A 233 -7.13 13.52 -14.04
N CYS A 234 -7.36 14.72 -13.49
CA CYS A 234 -8.65 15.41 -13.52
C CYS A 234 -8.84 16.37 -14.70
N SER A 235 -7.77 16.65 -15.47
CA SER A 235 -7.81 17.46 -16.70
C SER A 235 -8.49 16.72 -17.85
#